data_AF-A0A3N9X1M7-F1
#
_entry.id   AF-A0A3N9X1M7-F1
#
_cell.length_a   1.000
_cell.length_b   1.000
_cell.length_c   1.000
_cell.angle_alpha   90.00
_cell.angle_beta   90.00
_cell.angle_gamma   90.00
#
_symmetry.space_group_name_H-M   'P 1'
#
loop_
_entity.id
_entity.type
_entity.pdbx_description
1 polymer ?
#
loop_
_entity_poly.entity_id
_entity_poly.type
_entity_poly.pdbx_seq_one_letter_code
_entity_poly.pdbx_strand_id
1 'polypeptide(L)'
;MLDDMCVLREAVRDYRLAATAAGLDWPDYGESPAGQPPEQVHRIFDVERIAEQLTWLHAQRWPDRQVLPDVGWRMPWPEDGDALQYLGLSIGTPFPWRQQLPLFFFDVVLYTFVLAGDHEGEIWRYEISPDAWDSVRAATSLATLFDQWTRGIAAGVVVYDEQSRWLLVEDVDGVNGLDPLAFPVAPVEETLLRARQRECGVDMAIVEDGFTYTEELSDAIDAAKASLGA
;
A
#
# COMPACT_ATOMS: atom_id res chain seq x y z
N MET A 1 1.73 0.33 12.72
CA MET A 1 1.09 0.98 13.89
C MET A 1 -0.29 1.48 13.48
N LEU A 2 -1.32 1.19 14.26
CA LEU A 2 -2.66 1.73 13.98
C LEU A 2 -2.73 3.22 14.33
N ASP A 3 -3.06 4.04 13.34
CA ASP A 3 -3.56 5.41 13.53
C ASP A 3 -4.77 5.52 14.47
N ASP A 4 -4.84 6.65 15.17
CA ASP A 4 -6.10 7.15 15.69
C ASP A 4 -7.04 7.49 14.52
N MET A 5 -8.32 7.11 14.62
CA MET A 5 -9.28 7.32 13.53
C MET A 5 -9.48 8.80 13.18
N CYS A 6 -9.35 9.73 14.12
CA CYS A 6 -9.40 11.16 13.83
C CYS A 6 -8.18 11.58 13.01
N VAL A 7 -6.98 11.11 13.37
CA VAL A 7 -5.74 11.40 12.64
C VAL A 7 -5.81 10.91 11.20
N LEU A 8 -6.28 9.67 10.99
CA LEU A 8 -6.45 9.13 9.64
C LEU A 8 -7.47 9.92 8.81
N ARG A 9 -8.61 10.27 9.40
CA ARG A 9 -9.66 11.06 8.72
C ARG A 9 -9.14 12.44 8.32
N GLU A 10 -8.38 13.10 9.19
CA GLU A 10 -7.77 14.39 8.90
C GLU A 10 -6.74 14.26 7.77
N ALA A 11 -5.83 13.29 7.83
CA ALA A 11 -4.82 13.07 6.78
C ALA A 11 -5.46 12.83 5.40
N VAL A 12 -6.50 11.99 5.33
CA VAL A 12 -7.21 11.74 4.06
C VAL A 12 -7.96 12.99 3.59
N ARG A 13 -8.60 13.75 4.50
CA ARG A 13 -9.27 15.00 4.14
C ARG A 13 -8.26 16.00 3.57
N ASP A 14 -7.12 16.15 4.22
CA ASP A 14 -6.10 17.12 3.84
C ASP A 14 -5.48 16.73 2.49
N TYR A 15 -5.26 15.44 2.23
CA TYR A 15 -4.90 14.93 0.91
C TYR A 15 -5.94 15.30 -0.16
N ARG A 16 -7.23 15.07 0.10
CA ARG A 16 -8.30 15.43 -0.86
C ARG A 16 -8.29 16.92 -1.17
N LEU A 17 -8.13 17.76 -0.15
CA LEU A 17 -8.07 19.22 -0.31
C LEU A 17 -6.85 19.64 -1.15
N ALA A 18 -5.67 19.08 -0.88
CA ALA A 18 -4.46 19.35 -1.64
C ALA A 18 -4.58 18.88 -3.10
N ALA A 19 -5.08 17.67 -3.33
CA ALA A 19 -5.30 17.13 -4.67
C ALA A 19 -6.30 17.98 -5.45
N THR A 20 -7.39 18.41 -4.81
CA THR A 20 -8.39 19.31 -5.42
C THR A 20 -7.79 20.66 -5.77
N ALA A 21 -6.98 21.22 -4.86
CA ALA A 21 -6.29 22.49 -5.10
C ALA A 21 -5.25 22.39 -6.24
N ALA A 22 -4.66 21.21 -6.45
CA ALA A 22 -3.74 20.94 -7.55
C ALA A 22 -4.44 20.81 -8.92
N GLY A 23 -5.77 20.71 -8.96
CA GLY A 23 -6.54 20.61 -10.21
C GLY A 23 -7.25 19.27 -10.40
N LEU A 24 -7.05 18.30 -9.50
CA LEU A 24 -7.77 17.04 -9.54
C LEU A 24 -9.24 17.28 -9.19
N ASP A 25 -10.14 16.87 -10.08
CA ASP A 25 -11.55 16.88 -9.73
C ASP A 25 -11.80 15.77 -8.68
N TRP A 26 -12.05 16.14 -7.43
CA TRP A 26 -12.47 15.21 -6.38
C TRP A 26 -13.95 15.44 -6.08
N PRO A 27 -14.84 14.47 -6.37
CA PRO A 27 -16.25 14.68 -6.16
C PRO A 27 -16.55 14.61 -4.66
N ASP A 28 -17.38 15.54 -4.18
CA ASP A 28 -17.83 15.57 -2.80
C ASP A 28 -18.91 14.51 -2.58
N TYR A 29 -18.49 13.25 -2.58
CA TYR A 29 -19.30 12.15 -2.09
C TYR A 29 -19.06 12.02 -0.59
N GLY A 30 -20.11 12.25 0.20
CA GLY A 30 -20.09 11.94 1.62
C GLY A 30 -19.72 10.47 1.87
N GLU A 31 -19.25 10.18 3.08
CA GLU A 31 -18.91 8.83 3.49
C GLU A 31 -20.13 7.90 3.36
N SER A 32 -19.91 6.66 2.90
CA SER A 32 -20.92 5.61 3.14
C SER A 32 -20.78 5.11 4.58
N PRO A 33 -21.86 4.57 5.18
CA PRO A 33 -21.73 3.81 6.41
C PRO A 33 -20.66 2.72 6.25
N ALA A 34 -19.74 2.64 7.20
CA ALA A 34 -18.76 1.57 7.24
C ALA A 34 -19.48 0.22 7.34
N GLY A 35 -19.53 -0.51 6.22
CA GLY A 35 -20.02 -1.88 6.19
C GLY A 35 -19.05 -2.81 6.90
N GLN A 36 -19.50 -3.97 7.37
CA GLN A 36 -18.58 -4.98 7.88
C GLN A 36 -17.67 -5.48 6.76
N PRO A 37 -16.39 -5.80 7.03
CA PRO A 37 -15.56 -6.50 6.07
C PRO A 37 -16.24 -7.83 5.69
N PRO A 38 -16.19 -8.26 4.42
CA PRO A 38 -16.74 -9.56 4.03
C PRO A 38 -16.09 -10.68 4.85
N GLU A 39 -16.89 -11.65 5.33
CA GLU A 39 -16.38 -12.76 6.18
C GLU A 39 -15.22 -13.52 5.52
N GLN A 40 -15.22 -13.59 4.19
CA GLN A 40 -14.19 -14.27 3.42
C GLN A 40 -12.81 -13.62 3.56
N VAL A 41 -12.74 -12.31 3.78
CA VAL A 41 -11.48 -11.57 3.99
C VAL A 41 -10.73 -12.13 5.21
N HIS A 42 -11.46 -12.41 6.29
CA HIS A 42 -10.88 -13.02 7.50
C HIS A 42 -10.23 -14.38 7.20
N ARG A 43 -10.88 -15.20 6.36
CA ARG A 43 -10.36 -16.52 5.97
C ARG A 43 -9.18 -16.40 5.00
N ILE A 44 -9.27 -15.50 4.02
CA ILE A 44 -8.20 -15.28 3.03
C ILE A 44 -6.90 -14.91 3.74
N PHE A 45 -6.93 -13.94 4.65
CA PHE A 45 -5.73 -13.44 5.32
C PHE A 45 -5.42 -14.14 6.65
N ASP A 46 -6.23 -15.13 7.05
CA ASP A 46 -6.06 -15.91 8.28
C ASP A 46 -5.95 -15.01 9.53
N VAL A 47 -6.96 -14.15 9.71
CA VAL A 47 -7.04 -13.18 10.82
C VAL A 47 -8.40 -13.18 11.47
N GLU A 48 -8.42 -13.01 12.80
CA GLU A 48 -9.66 -12.92 13.57
C GLU A 48 -10.37 -11.58 13.40
N ARG A 49 -9.61 -10.51 13.12
CA ARG A 49 -10.14 -9.15 13.01
C ARG A 49 -9.50 -8.38 11.86
N ILE A 50 -10.25 -7.41 11.36
CA ILE A 50 -9.79 -6.42 10.40
C ILE A 50 -9.81 -5.06 11.11
N ALA A 51 -8.74 -4.29 10.95
CA ALA A 51 -8.62 -2.97 11.56
C ALA A 51 -9.73 -2.02 11.10
N GLU A 52 -10.29 -1.23 12.02
CA GLU A 52 -11.36 -0.26 11.74
C GLU A 52 -10.98 0.72 10.62
N GLN A 53 -9.70 1.09 10.54
CA GLN A 53 -9.17 1.96 9.49
C GLN A 53 -9.43 1.43 8.08
N LEU A 54 -9.26 0.13 7.87
CA LEU A 54 -9.51 -0.50 6.57
C LEU A 54 -11.00 -0.50 6.24
N THR A 55 -11.83 -0.83 7.21
CA THR A 55 -13.29 -0.77 7.07
C THR A 55 -13.76 0.64 6.72
N TRP A 56 -13.25 1.65 7.42
CA TRP A 56 -13.54 3.05 7.15
C TRP A 56 -13.00 3.50 5.79
N LEU A 57 -11.78 3.11 5.41
CA LEU A 57 -11.15 3.47 4.13
C LEU A 57 -11.94 2.91 2.95
N HIS A 58 -12.43 1.67 3.04
CA HIS A 58 -13.28 1.05 2.02
C HIS A 58 -14.69 1.66 1.98
N ALA A 59 -15.16 2.25 3.08
CA ALA A 59 -16.44 2.95 3.15
C ALA A 59 -16.39 4.36 2.54
N GLN A 60 -15.18 4.91 2.36
CA GLN A 60 -15.00 6.14 1.61
C GLN A 60 -15.47 5.90 0.17
N ARG A 61 -16.33 6.78 -0.35
CA ARG A 61 -16.79 6.73 -1.74
C ARG A 61 -15.69 7.25 -2.67
N TRP A 62 -14.63 6.46 -2.81
CA TRP A 62 -13.57 6.70 -3.78
C TRP A 62 -14.21 6.79 -5.16
N PRO A 63 -13.95 7.86 -5.92
CA PRO A 63 -14.55 8.00 -7.24
C PRO A 63 -13.95 6.98 -8.20
N ASP A 64 -14.70 6.63 -9.24
CA ASP A 64 -14.29 5.67 -10.29
C ASP A 64 -13.25 6.26 -11.27
N ARG A 65 -12.40 7.20 -10.79
CA ARG A 65 -11.31 7.86 -11.53
C ARG A 65 -10.02 7.83 -10.74
N GLN A 66 -8.91 8.11 -11.42
CA GLN A 66 -7.57 8.08 -10.83
C GLN A 66 -7.39 9.29 -9.92
N VAL A 67 -7.41 9.03 -8.62
CA VAL A 67 -7.29 10.07 -7.60
C VAL A 67 -6.09 9.88 -6.68
N LEU A 68 -5.34 8.80 -6.89
CA LEU A 68 -4.04 8.57 -6.27
C LEU A 68 -2.94 9.01 -7.25
N PRO A 69 -1.71 9.29 -6.76
CA PRO A 69 -0.59 9.60 -7.63
C PRO A 69 -0.30 8.46 -8.62
N ASP A 70 0.32 8.77 -9.76
CA ASP A 70 0.72 7.81 -10.79
C ASP A 70 -0.37 6.78 -11.11
N VAL A 71 -1.56 7.30 -11.39
CA VAL A 71 -2.67 6.50 -11.92
C VAL A 71 -3.17 5.41 -10.94
N GLY A 72 -2.75 5.48 -9.67
CA GLY A 72 -3.05 4.44 -8.68
C GLY A 72 -4.53 4.28 -8.40
N TRP A 73 -4.93 3.06 -8.06
CA TRP A 73 -6.28 2.77 -7.59
C TRP A 73 -6.27 1.99 -6.30
N ARG A 74 -7.32 2.23 -5.50
CA ARG A 74 -7.61 1.44 -4.31
C ARG A 74 -8.17 0.07 -4.74
N MET A 75 -7.59 -0.99 -4.20
CA MET A 75 -8.07 -2.34 -4.44
C MET A 75 -9.40 -2.58 -3.69
N PRO A 76 -10.38 -3.27 -4.31
CA PRO A 76 -11.61 -3.65 -3.63
C PRO A 76 -11.34 -4.69 -2.53
N TRP A 77 -12.37 -5.00 -1.73
CA TRP A 77 -12.26 -6.15 -0.84
C TRP A 77 -12.04 -7.43 -1.67
N PRO A 78 -11.09 -8.29 -1.31
CA PRO A 78 -10.88 -9.57 -1.96
C PRO A 78 -12.14 -10.46 -1.96
N GLU A 79 -12.47 -10.99 -3.13
CA GLU A 79 -13.61 -11.89 -3.33
C GLU A 79 -13.22 -13.38 -3.24
N ASP A 80 -11.93 -13.70 -3.38
CA ASP A 80 -11.43 -15.07 -3.30
C ASP A 80 -9.91 -15.12 -3.01
N GLY A 81 -9.37 -16.34 -3.02
CA GLY A 81 -7.97 -16.61 -2.75
C GLY A 81 -7.01 -16.08 -3.82
N ASP A 82 -7.46 -15.63 -4.99
CA ASP A 82 -6.56 -15.06 -6.01
C ASP A 82 -5.91 -13.77 -5.53
N ALA A 83 -6.51 -13.07 -4.55
CA ALA A 83 -5.86 -11.94 -3.90
C ALA A 83 -4.53 -12.30 -3.22
N LEU A 84 -4.31 -13.57 -2.86
CA LEU A 84 -3.02 -14.02 -2.30
C LEU A 84 -1.89 -13.99 -3.33
N GLN A 85 -2.19 -14.01 -4.63
CA GLN A 85 -1.16 -13.93 -5.67
C GLN A 85 -0.37 -12.62 -5.61
N TYR A 86 -1.02 -11.52 -5.23
CA TYR A 86 -0.36 -10.22 -5.02
C TYR A 86 0.69 -10.26 -3.90
N LEU A 87 0.60 -11.22 -2.98
CA LEU A 87 1.52 -11.38 -1.86
C LEU A 87 2.75 -12.23 -2.22
N GLY A 88 2.84 -12.74 -3.45
CA GLY A 88 4.05 -13.43 -3.95
C GLY A 88 5.32 -12.57 -3.96
N LEU A 89 5.17 -11.24 -3.82
CA LEU A 89 6.27 -10.28 -3.74
C LEU A 89 6.80 -10.10 -2.31
N SER A 90 6.13 -10.68 -1.29
CA SER A 90 6.36 -10.34 0.12
C SER A 90 7.44 -11.16 0.83
N ILE A 91 8.48 -11.55 0.10
CA ILE A 91 9.60 -12.31 0.64
C ILE A 91 10.40 -11.47 1.65
N GLY A 92 10.98 -12.15 2.64
CA GLY A 92 11.83 -11.54 3.66
C GLY A 92 11.11 -10.60 4.64
N THR A 93 9.78 -10.46 4.55
CA THR A 93 9.02 -9.58 5.45
C THR A 93 9.10 -10.07 6.92
N PRO A 94 9.12 -9.16 7.90
CA PRO A 94 9.26 -9.50 9.33
C PRO A 94 7.96 -10.03 9.96
N PHE A 95 6.95 -10.36 9.16
CA PHE A 95 5.64 -10.83 9.57
C PHE A 95 5.13 -11.91 8.61
N PRO A 96 4.07 -12.66 8.98
CA PRO A 96 3.51 -13.67 8.08
C PRO A 96 3.03 -13.05 6.76
N TRP A 97 3.55 -13.56 5.63
CA TRP A 97 3.22 -13.07 4.29
C TRP A 97 1.70 -12.98 4.04
N ARG A 98 0.92 -13.92 4.61
CA ARG A 98 -0.53 -14.04 4.43
C ARG A 98 -1.32 -13.00 5.23
N GLN A 99 -0.72 -12.39 6.25
CA GLN A 99 -1.42 -11.47 7.16
C GLN A 99 -1.22 -10.01 6.75
N GLN A 100 -1.53 -9.71 5.50
CA GLN A 100 -1.46 -8.36 4.94
C GLN A 100 -2.40 -8.23 3.74
N LEU A 101 -3.08 -7.09 3.67
CA LEU A 101 -4.13 -6.81 2.70
C LEU A 101 -3.59 -5.92 1.57
N PRO A 102 -3.62 -6.36 0.30
CA PRO A 102 -3.40 -5.49 -0.85
C PRO A 102 -4.35 -4.28 -0.83
N LEU A 103 -3.80 -3.07 -0.86
CA LEU A 103 -4.53 -1.84 -0.57
C LEU A 103 -4.59 -0.88 -1.76
N PHE A 104 -3.43 -0.53 -2.32
CA PHE A 104 -3.31 0.34 -3.48
C PHE A 104 -2.43 -0.34 -4.52
N PHE A 105 -2.91 -0.34 -5.76
CA PHE A 105 -2.17 -0.86 -6.89
C PHE A 105 -1.81 0.30 -7.81
N PHE A 106 -0.55 0.35 -8.20
CA PHE A 106 0.04 1.24 -9.20
C PHE A 106 0.70 0.35 -10.26
N ASP A 107 0.99 0.90 -11.44
CA ASP A 107 1.50 0.12 -12.58
C ASP A 107 2.73 -0.75 -12.23
N VAL A 108 3.62 -0.22 -11.38
CA VAL A 108 4.88 -0.86 -11.01
C VAL A 108 5.04 -1.11 -9.50
N VAL A 109 4.06 -0.73 -8.67
CA VAL A 109 4.14 -0.86 -7.21
C VAL A 109 2.83 -1.33 -6.61
N LEU A 110 2.90 -2.29 -5.70
CA LEU A 110 1.80 -2.69 -4.83
C LEU A 110 2.03 -2.15 -3.42
N TYR A 111 1.01 -1.56 -2.81
CA TYR A 111 0.99 -1.21 -1.39
C TYR A 111 0.07 -2.14 -0.62
N THR A 112 0.52 -2.66 0.52
CA THR A 112 -0.28 -3.48 1.44
C THR A 112 -0.42 -2.81 2.80
N PHE A 113 -1.48 -3.19 3.51
CA PHE A 113 -1.68 -2.90 4.93
C PHE A 113 -1.40 -4.15 5.74
N VAL A 114 -0.49 -4.06 6.72
CA VAL A 114 -0.14 -5.21 7.57
C VAL A 114 -1.22 -5.45 8.61
N LEU A 115 -1.64 -6.71 8.74
CA LEU A 115 -2.66 -7.16 9.72
C LEU A 115 -2.03 -7.88 10.92
N ALA A 116 -0.71 -8.08 10.90
CA ALA A 116 0.01 -8.96 11.81
C ALA A 116 0.69 -8.23 12.98
N GLY A 117 0.41 -8.68 14.20
CA GLY A 117 1.22 -8.44 15.40
C GLY A 117 1.65 -6.99 15.62
N ASP A 118 2.92 -6.79 15.97
CA ASP A 118 3.49 -5.47 16.28
C ASP A 118 3.61 -4.56 15.04
N HIS A 119 3.45 -5.12 13.84
CA HIS A 119 3.49 -4.41 12.57
C HIS A 119 2.10 -3.96 12.09
N GLU A 120 1.02 -4.32 12.80
CA GLU A 120 -0.34 -4.00 12.36
C GLU A 120 -0.51 -2.50 12.07
N GLY A 121 -1.04 -2.19 10.88
CA GLY A 121 -1.24 -0.83 10.38
C GLY A 121 -0.07 -0.22 9.64
N GLU A 122 1.11 -0.85 9.63
CA GLU A 122 2.18 -0.42 8.73
C GLU A 122 1.79 -0.59 7.26
N ILE A 123 2.30 0.31 6.43
CA ILE A 123 2.12 0.28 4.99
C ILE A 123 3.41 -0.19 4.36
N TRP A 124 3.32 -1.31 3.66
CA TRP A 124 4.43 -1.92 2.96
C TRP A 124 4.25 -1.77 1.47
N ARG A 125 5.36 -1.64 0.74
CA ARG A 125 5.37 -1.57 -0.71
C ARG A 125 6.22 -2.68 -1.30
N TYR A 126 5.83 -3.10 -2.49
CA TYR A 126 6.47 -4.14 -3.27
C TYR A 126 6.59 -3.65 -4.71
N GLU A 127 7.80 -3.71 -5.26
CA GLU A 127 8.00 -3.47 -6.69
C GLU A 127 7.48 -4.66 -7.49
N ILE A 128 6.73 -4.38 -8.56
CA ILE A 128 6.19 -5.39 -9.47
C ILE A 128 7.17 -5.56 -10.63
N SER A 129 8.28 -6.24 -10.36
CA SER A 129 9.31 -6.55 -11.36
C SER A 129 9.81 -7.98 -11.13
N PRO A 130 10.04 -8.76 -12.21
CA PRO A 130 10.37 -10.19 -12.10
C PRO A 130 11.68 -10.48 -11.34
N ASP A 131 12.56 -9.48 -11.25
CA ASP A 131 13.87 -9.58 -10.57
C ASP A 131 13.98 -8.63 -9.36
N ALA A 132 12.88 -8.02 -8.91
CA ALA A 132 12.87 -7.13 -7.76
C ALA A 132 12.39 -7.84 -6.49
N TRP A 133 13.25 -7.84 -5.47
CA TRP A 133 12.99 -8.44 -4.15
C TRP A 133 12.95 -7.35 -3.07
N ASP A 134 12.18 -6.31 -3.38
CA ASP A 134 12.28 -5.02 -2.72
C ASP A 134 11.12 -4.77 -1.75
N SER A 135 10.76 -5.80 -0.98
CA SER A 135 9.87 -5.68 0.18
C SER A 135 10.38 -4.60 1.12
N VAL A 136 9.61 -3.54 1.31
CA VAL A 136 10.03 -2.43 2.18
C VAL A 136 8.84 -1.67 2.77
N ARG A 137 9.01 -1.16 3.99
CA ARG A 137 8.01 -0.29 4.62
C ARG A 137 7.99 1.08 3.93
N ALA A 138 6.85 1.41 3.31
CA ALA A 138 6.59 2.69 2.68
C ALA A 138 6.20 3.78 3.69
N ALA A 139 5.38 3.42 4.69
CA ALA A 139 4.96 4.32 5.74
C ALA A 139 4.66 3.55 7.04
N THR A 140 4.81 4.22 8.17
CA THR A 140 4.52 3.64 9.50
C THR A 140 3.02 3.46 9.76
N SER A 141 2.17 4.17 9.00
CA SER A 141 0.72 4.12 9.08
C SER A 141 0.04 4.68 7.82
N LEU A 142 -1.28 4.49 7.69
CA LEU A 142 -2.07 5.06 6.59
C LEU A 142 -2.06 6.58 6.62
N ALA A 143 -2.24 7.18 7.79
CA ALA A 143 -2.23 8.64 7.92
C ALA A 143 -0.88 9.21 7.49
N THR A 144 0.22 8.56 7.85
CA THR A 144 1.57 8.95 7.44
C THR A 144 1.74 8.86 5.92
N LEU A 145 1.19 7.83 5.27
CA LEU A 145 1.22 7.71 3.81
C LEU A 145 0.49 8.88 3.13
N PHE A 146 -0.74 9.18 3.58
CA PHE A 146 -1.51 10.31 3.03
C PHE A 146 -0.84 11.66 3.32
N ASP A 147 -0.21 11.84 4.49
CA ASP A 147 0.58 13.03 4.79
C ASP A 147 1.75 13.20 3.80
N GLN A 148 2.50 12.12 3.51
CA GLN A 148 3.59 12.16 2.53
C GLN A 148 3.09 12.59 1.14
N TRP A 149 1.99 12.01 0.65
CA TRP A 149 1.40 12.42 -0.63
C TRP A 149 0.91 13.87 -0.62
N THR A 150 0.28 14.30 0.46
CA THR A 150 -0.19 15.70 0.64
C THR A 150 0.98 16.67 0.60
N ARG A 151 2.06 16.35 1.32
CA ARG A 151 3.29 17.17 1.35
C ARG A 151 4.01 17.12 0.01
N GLY A 152 3.94 16.00 -0.71
CA GLY A 152 4.42 15.88 -2.08
C GLY A 152 3.73 16.86 -3.03
N ILE A 153 2.41 16.99 -2.93
CA ILE A 153 1.65 18.00 -3.68
C ILE A 153 2.11 19.41 -3.31
N ALA A 154 2.21 19.71 -2.01
CA ALA A 154 2.63 21.03 -1.53
C ALA A 154 4.07 21.39 -1.94
N ALA A 155 4.95 20.40 -2.06
CA ALA A 155 6.33 20.57 -2.51
C ALA A 155 6.48 20.65 -4.04
N GLY A 156 5.41 20.36 -4.80
CA GLY A 156 5.43 20.34 -6.25
C GLY A 156 6.08 19.10 -6.86
N VAL A 157 6.29 18.04 -6.09
CA VAL A 157 6.74 16.72 -6.60
C VAL A 157 5.58 15.82 -6.98
N VAL A 158 4.36 16.14 -6.52
CA VAL A 158 3.14 15.50 -7.02
C VAL A 158 2.34 16.58 -7.73
N VAL A 159 2.29 16.51 -9.06
CA VAL A 159 1.72 17.55 -9.91
C VAL A 159 0.55 17.01 -10.71
N TYR A 160 -0.48 17.82 -10.91
CA TYR A 160 -1.55 17.46 -11.82
C TYR A 160 -1.10 17.69 -13.27
N ASP A 161 -1.12 16.64 -14.08
CA ASP A 161 -0.85 16.73 -15.51
C ASP A 161 -2.16 17.03 -16.26
N GLU A 162 -2.23 18.20 -16.89
CA GLU A 162 -3.39 18.64 -17.66
C GLU A 162 -3.66 17.77 -18.90
N GLN A 163 -2.63 17.07 -19.43
CA GLN A 163 -2.78 16.22 -20.60
C GLN A 163 -3.43 14.90 -20.25
N SER A 164 -2.89 14.20 -19.25
CA SER A 164 -3.36 12.88 -18.80
C SER A 164 -4.52 12.97 -17.82
N ARG A 165 -4.72 14.14 -17.20
CA ARG A 165 -5.76 14.44 -16.19
C ARG A 165 -5.66 13.62 -14.91
N TRP A 166 -4.44 13.39 -14.45
CA TRP A 166 -4.15 12.72 -13.18
C TRP A 166 -2.95 13.34 -12.49
N LEU A 167 -2.70 12.93 -11.24
CA LEU A 167 -1.51 13.31 -10.49
C LEU A 167 -0.32 12.45 -10.94
N LEU A 168 0.80 13.09 -11.27
CA LEU A 168 2.09 12.48 -11.57
C LEU A 168 3.06 12.75 -10.43
N VAL A 169 3.91 11.78 -10.12
CA VAL A 169 5.04 11.97 -9.21
C VAL A 169 6.31 12.29 -10.02
N GLU A 170 6.95 13.41 -9.71
CA GLU A 170 8.17 13.90 -10.34
C GLU A 170 9.25 14.14 -9.28
N ASP A 171 10.44 13.55 -9.50
CA ASP A 171 11.70 13.84 -8.78
C ASP A 171 11.56 14.11 -7.26
N VAL A 172 11.15 13.08 -6.52
CA VAL A 172 11.00 13.15 -5.05
C VAL A 172 12.35 13.23 -4.35
N ASP A 173 13.41 12.77 -5.01
CA ASP A 173 14.73 12.63 -4.42
C ASP A 173 15.34 13.99 -4.03
N GLY A 174 15.84 14.07 -2.80
CA GLY A 174 16.47 15.28 -2.27
C GLY A 174 15.50 16.37 -1.79
N VAL A 175 14.18 16.14 -1.85
CA VAL A 175 13.20 17.06 -1.25
C VAL A 175 13.11 16.84 0.26
N ASN A 176 13.52 17.86 1.02
CA ASN A 176 13.61 17.78 2.47
C ASN A 176 12.28 17.41 3.13
N GLY A 177 12.32 16.33 3.91
CA GLY A 177 11.22 15.86 4.74
C GLY A 177 10.20 14.99 4.01
N LEU A 178 10.38 14.73 2.71
CA LEU A 178 9.65 13.67 2.01
C LEU A 178 10.42 12.36 2.13
N ASP A 179 9.69 11.25 2.24
CA ASP A 179 10.24 9.91 2.17
C ASP A 179 10.01 9.36 0.75
N PRO A 180 11.04 9.19 -0.09
CA PRO A 180 10.88 8.64 -1.45
C PRO A 180 10.17 7.28 -1.48
N LEU A 181 10.32 6.48 -0.42
CA LEU A 181 9.69 5.16 -0.34
C LEU A 181 8.17 5.23 -0.14
N ALA A 182 7.61 6.38 0.25
CA ALA A 182 6.16 6.58 0.38
C ALA A 182 5.46 6.83 -0.97
N PHE A 183 6.23 7.07 -2.04
CA PHE A 183 5.68 7.39 -3.37
C PHE A 183 5.70 6.17 -4.29
N PRO A 184 4.71 6.02 -5.19
CA PRO A 184 4.55 4.86 -6.06
C PRO A 184 5.52 4.85 -7.26
N VAL A 185 6.75 5.30 -7.06
CA VAL A 185 7.79 5.36 -8.10
C VAL A 185 8.75 4.18 -7.99
N ALA A 186 9.19 3.66 -9.14
CA ALA A 186 10.23 2.64 -9.24
C ALA A 186 11.12 2.91 -10.48
N PRO A 187 12.42 2.56 -10.44
CA PRO A 187 13.14 1.99 -9.30
C PRO A 187 13.41 3.04 -8.21
N VAL A 188 13.73 2.59 -7.00
CA VAL A 188 14.18 3.44 -5.88
C VAL A 188 15.69 3.34 -5.71
N GLU A 189 16.31 4.35 -5.09
CA GLU A 189 17.75 4.34 -4.83
C GLU A 189 18.12 3.16 -3.91
N GLU A 190 19.09 2.34 -4.36
CA GLU A 190 19.41 1.07 -3.72
C GLU A 190 19.93 1.23 -2.28
N THR A 191 20.74 2.26 -2.01
CA THR A 191 21.29 2.50 -0.67
C THR A 191 20.17 2.80 0.33
N LEU A 192 19.23 3.68 -0.04
CA LEU A 192 18.05 4.03 0.73
C LEU A 192 17.18 2.79 0.97
N LEU A 193 16.90 2.04 -0.08
CA LEU A 193 16.11 0.81 -0.01
C LEU A 193 16.73 -0.20 0.97
N ARG A 194 18.00 -0.55 0.78
CA ARG A 194 18.70 -1.53 1.63
C ARG A 194 18.87 -1.02 3.06
N ALA A 195 18.97 0.30 3.27
CA ALA A 195 18.97 0.87 4.61
C ALA A 195 17.62 0.69 5.30
N ARG A 196 16.51 1.01 4.62
CA ARG A 196 15.16 0.85 5.17
C ARG A 196 14.80 -0.61 5.41
N GLN A 197 15.17 -1.52 4.52
CA GLN A 197 14.96 -2.97 4.71
C GLN A 197 15.59 -3.47 6.00
N ARG A 198 16.86 -3.11 6.27
CA ARG A 198 17.54 -3.45 7.52
C ARG A 198 16.88 -2.80 8.74
N GLU A 199 16.50 -1.53 8.64
CA GLU A 199 15.80 -0.82 9.71
C GLU A 199 14.48 -1.49 10.08
N CYS A 200 13.74 -1.97 9.09
CA CYS A 200 12.43 -2.61 9.25
C CYS A 200 12.51 -4.10 9.54
N GLY A 201 13.70 -4.70 9.66
CA GLY A 201 13.87 -6.10 10.00
C GLY A 201 13.59 -7.07 8.86
N VAL A 202 13.67 -6.61 7.60
CA VAL A 202 13.62 -7.50 6.44
C VAL A 202 14.80 -8.48 6.49
N ASP A 203 14.53 -9.75 6.23
CA ASP A 203 15.57 -10.76 6.13
C ASP A 203 16.38 -10.55 4.85
N MET A 204 17.54 -9.92 5.01
CA MET A 204 18.42 -9.60 3.89
C MET A 204 19.03 -10.85 3.24
N ALA A 205 19.16 -11.96 3.97
CA ALA A 205 19.65 -13.20 3.37
C ALA A 205 18.61 -13.78 2.39
N ILE A 206 17.32 -13.64 2.71
CA ILE A 206 16.22 -13.99 1.80
C ILE A 206 16.21 -13.08 0.56
N VAL A 207 16.41 -11.77 0.74
CA VAL A 207 16.49 -10.82 -0.38
C VAL A 207 17.65 -11.14 -1.32
N GLU A 208 18.81 -11.54 -0.78
CA GLU A 208 20.00 -11.92 -1.56
C GLU A 208 19.81 -13.24 -2.33
N ASP A 209 19.00 -14.17 -1.83
CA ASP A 209 18.66 -15.47 -2.45
C ASP A 209 17.22 -15.51 -2.98
N GLY A 210 16.71 -14.35 -3.42
CA GLY A 210 15.27 -14.11 -3.59
C GLY A 210 14.55 -15.05 -4.55
N PHE A 211 15.24 -15.63 -5.54
CA PHE A 211 14.63 -16.59 -6.48
C PHE A 211 14.07 -17.83 -5.77
N THR A 212 14.88 -18.50 -4.94
CA THR A 212 14.46 -19.72 -4.23
C THR A 212 13.32 -19.44 -3.27
N TYR A 213 13.39 -18.35 -2.50
CA TYR A 213 12.33 -18.00 -1.56
C TYR A 213 11.04 -17.54 -2.26
N THR A 214 11.13 -16.98 -3.47
CA THR A 214 9.95 -16.66 -4.27
C THR A 214 9.23 -17.92 -4.75
N GLU A 215 9.97 -18.96 -5.15
CA GLU A 215 9.38 -20.26 -5.51
C GLU A 215 8.68 -20.90 -4.29
N GLU A 216 9.35 -20.93 -3.13
CA GLU A 216 8.76 -21.47 -1.89
C GLU A 216 7.51 -20.70 -1.47
N LEU A 217 7.51 -19.37 -1.59
CA LEU A 217 6.36 -18.53 -1.30
C LEU A 217 5.21 -18.79 -2.29
N SER A 218 5.52 -18.99 -3.57
CA SER A 218 4.52 -19.32 -4.59
C SER A 218 3.83 -20.65 -4.30
N ASP A 219 4.59 -21.68 -3.91
CA ASP A 219 4.04 -22.98 -3.49
C ASP A 219 3.15 -22.83 -2.24
N ALA A 220 3.56 -22.01 -1.27
CA ALA A 220 2.77 -21.73 -0.07
C ALA A 220 1.47 -20.99 -0.39
N ILE A 221 1.49 -20.07 -1.36
CA ILE A 221 0.29 -19.37 -1.85
C ILE A 221 -0.67 -20.36 -2.50
N ASP A 222 -0.18 -21.24 -3.39
CA ASP A 222 -1.01 -22.24 -4.04
C ASP A 222 -1.65 -23.21 -3.04
N ALA A 223 -0.90 -23.64 -2.03
CA ALA A 223 -1.43 -24.45 -0.94
C ALA A 223 -2.51 -23.71 -0.13
N ALA A 224 -2.29 -22.42 0.18
CA ALA A 224 -3.27 -21.60 0.88
C ALA A 224 -4.55 -21.41 0.04
N LYS A 225 -4.43 -21.13 -1.25
CA LYS A 225 -5.57 -21.02 -2.18
C LYS A 225 -6.37 -22.33 -2.25
N ALA A 226 -5.69 -23.47 -2.35
CA ALA A 226 -6.34 -24.77 -2.36
C ALA A 226 -7.14 -25.02 -1.06
N SER A 227 -6.63 -24.56 0.09
CA SER A 227 -7.34 -24.66 1.38
C SER A 227 -8.59 -23.77 1.48
N LEU A 228 -8.67 -22.70 0.70
CA LEU A 228 -9.81 -21.78 0.69
C LEU A 228 -10.95 -22.24 -0.23
N GLY A 229 -10.65 -23.05 -1.24
CA GLY A 229 -11.63 -23.63 -2.16
C GLY A 229 -12.22 -24.97 -1.71
N ALA A 230 -11.72 -25.54 -0.61
CA ALA A 230 -12.19 -26.78 0.02
C ALA A 230 -13.28 -26.50 1.08
#